data_AF-A0A0N5B819-F1
#
_entry.id   AF-A0A0N5B819-F1
#
_cell.length_a   1.000
_cell.length_b   1.000
_cell.length_c   1.000
_cell.angle_alpha   90.00
_cell.angle_beta   90.00
_cell.angle_gamma   90.00
#
_symmetry.space_group_name_H-M   'P 1'
#
loop_
_entity.id
_entity.type
_entity.pdbx_description
1 polymer ?
#
loop_
_entity_poly.entity_id
_entity_poly.type
_entity_poly.pdbx_seq_one_letter_code
_entity_poly.pdbx_strand_id
1 'polypeptide(L)'
;MYDNSCYQRLIIMIHIYICIYKAYILRKIYLYLIIQLNFFFISRYLKMTNFNEAAEQVKHLKTSPTNDELLHLYALYKQATVGDNNTPKPGMLDMKGKAKWNAWVEKKGLSKEDAENEYISLVESLVAKYGI
;
A
#
# COMPACT_ATOMS: atom_id res chain seq x y z
N MET A 1 3.77 47.69 -52.07
CA MET A 1 3.91 47.71 -50.60
C MET A 1 3.08 46.56 -50.06
N TYR A 2 3.71 45.53 -49.50
CA TYR A 2 2.98 44.42 -48.90
C TYR A 2 2.27 44.93 -47.63
N ASP A 3 0.99 44.64 -47.48
CA ASP A 3 0.19 45.12 -46.35
C ASP A 3 0.64 44.41 -45.05
N ASN A 4 1.40 45.15 -44.23
CA ASN A 4 1.88 44.71 -42.91
C ASN A 4 0.72 44.28 -41.98
N SER A 5 -0.51 44.71 -42.24
CA SER A 5 -1.68 44.33 -41.44
C SER A 5 -2.03 42.84 -41.55
N CYS A 6 -1.83 42.23 -42.73
CA CYS A 6 -2.13 40.81 -42.96
C CYS A 6 -1.12 39.88 -42.27
N TYR A 7 0.16 40.24 -42.28
CA TYR A 7 1.21 39.49 -41.58
C TYR A 7 1.05 39.56 -40.06
N GLN A 8 0.70 40.74 -39.52
CA GLN A 8 0.43 40.90 -38.09
C GLN A 8 -0.77 40.04 -37.65
N ARG A 9 -1.84 39.96 -38.45
CA ARG A 9 -2.98 39.06 -38.16
C ARG A 9 -2.58 37.59 -38.17
N LEU A 10 -1.73 37.15 -39.11
CA LEU A 10 -1.27 35.76 -39.19
C LEU A 10 -0.41 35.38 -37.98
N ILE A 11 0.48 36.26 -37.54
CA ILE A 11 1.31 36.06 -36.34
C ILE A 11 0.44 35.92 -35.09
N ILE A 12 -0.59 36.77 -34.94
CA ILE A 12 -1.54 36.70 -33.84
C ILE A 12 -2.30 35.37 -33.84
N MET A 13 -2.75 34.89 -35.02
CA MET A 13 -3.44 33.60 -35.14
C MET A 13 -2.55 32.41 -34.75
N ILE A 14 -1.28 32.41 -35.20
CA ILE A 14 -0.31 31.36 -34.85
C ILE A 14 -0.02 31.39 -33.34
N HIS A 15 0.16 32.58 -32.76
CA HIS A 15 0.42 32.72 -31.33
C HIS A 15 -0.76 32.24 -30.49
N ILE A 16 -1.99 32.56 -30.88
CA ILE A 16 -3.21 32.07 -30.23
C ILE A 16 -3.29 30.54 -30.34
N TYR A 17 -3.02 29.97 -31.52
CA TYR A 17 -3.05 28.52 -31.72
C TYR A 17 -2.03 27.79 -30.82
N ILE A 18 -0.78 28.29 -30.76
CA ILE A 18 0.26 27.74 -29.89
C ILE A 18 -0.15 27.85 -28.42
N CYS A 19 -0.72 28.98 -28.00
CA CYS A 19 -1.21 29.19 -26.63
C CYS A 19 -2.32 28.19 -26.27
N ILE A 20 -3.29 27.97 -27.16
CA ILE A 20 -4.38 27.00 -26.95
C ILE A 20 -3.83 25.58 -26.90
N TYR A 21 -2.95 25.21 -27.82
CA TYR A 21 -2.36 23.87 -27.87
C TYR A 21 -1.50 23.57 -26.63
N LYS A 22 -0.73 24.56 -26.16
CA LYS A 22 0.05 24.46 -24.92
C LYS A 22 -0.85 24.33 -23.69
N ALA A 23 -1.93 25.10 -23.61
CA ALA A 23 -2.91 24.99 -22.52
C ALA A 23 -3.61 23.62 -22.51
N TYR A 24 -3.95 23.07 -23.68
CA TYR A 24 -4.51 21.73 -23.81
C TYR A 24 -3.54 20.65 -23.30
N ILE A 25 -2.27 20.71 -23.72
CA ILE A 25 -1.23 19.79 -23.27
C ILE A 25 -1.04 19.87 -21.76
N LEU A 26 -0.90 21.08 -21.21
CA LEU A 26 -0.74 21.30 -19.76
C LEU A 26 -1.92 20.74 -18.97
N ARG A 27 -3.16 20.98 -19.43
CA ARG A 27 -4.36 20.42 -18.80
C ARG A 27 -4.37 18.89 -18.83
N LYS A 28 -3.98 18.28 -19.97
CA LYS A 28 -3.94 16.82 -20.11
C LYS A 28 -2.87 16.19 -19.22
N ILE A 29 -1.68 16.81 -19.13
CA ILE A 29 -0.59 16.38 -18.22
C ILE A 29 -1.05 16.48 -16.77
N TYR A 30 -1.65 17.61 -16.38
CA TYR A 30 -2.15 17.80 -15.02
C TYR A 30 -3.24 16.79 -14.65
N LEU A 31 -4.18 16.54 -15.57
CA LEU A 31 -5.22 15.53 -15.38
C LEU A 31 -4.64 14.12 -15.23
N TYR A 32 -3.64 13.75 -16.05
CA TYR A 32 -2.95 12.47 -15.92
C TYR A 32 -2.24 12.34 -14.58
N LEU A 33 -1.55 13.40 -14.12
CA LEU A 33 -0.87 13.42 -12.83
C LEU A 33 -1.87 13.24 -11.68
N ILE A 34 -3.01 13.92 -11.73
CA ILE A 34 -4.10 13.76 -10.75
C ILE A 34 -4.62 12.33 -10.75
N ILE A 35 -4.85 11.73 -11.91
CA ILE A 35 -5.36 10.36 -12.01
C ILE A 35 -4.34 9.38 -11.42
N GLN A 36 -3.05 9.54 -11.72
CA GLN A 36 -1.98 8.71 -11.15
C GLN A 36 -1.92 8.82 -9.62
N LEU A 37 -1.99 10.04 -9.09
CA LEU A 37 -2.00 10.27 -7.64
C LEU A 37 -3.24 9.67 -6.97
N ASN A 38 -4.43 9.82 -7.58
CA ASN A 38 -5.65 9.21 -7.06
C ASN A 38 -5.58 7.68 -7.08
N PHE A 39 -5.10 7.08 -8.17
CA PHE A 39 -4.96 5.63 -8.26
C PHE A 39 -4.01 5.09 -7.18
N PHE A 40 -2.85 5.73 -6.98
CA PHE A 40 -1.92 5.39 -5.90
C PHE A 40 -2.58 5.47 -4.52
N PHE A 41 -3.34 6.54 -4.26
CA PHE A 41 -3.98 6.75 -2.97
C PHE A 41 -5.14 5.77 -2.72
N ILE A 42 -5.97 5.51 -3.73
CA ILE A 42 -7.07 4.53 -3.66
C ILE A 42 -6.52 3.12 -3.42
N SER A 43 -5.46 2.74 -4.15
CA SER A 43 -4.82 1.43 -3.96
C SER A 43 -4.29 1.26 -2.53
N ARG A 44 -3.63 2.27 -1.99
CA ARG A 44 -3.14 2.26 -0.60
C ARG A 44 -4.28 2.21 0.42
N TYR A 45 -5.37 2.94 0.18
CA TYR A 45 -6.54 2.92 1.05
C TYR A 45 -7.17 1.53 1.10
N LEU A 46 -7.35 0.88 -0.07
CA LEU A 46 -7.94 -0.46 -0.16
C LEU A 46 -7.07 -1.53 0.53
N LYS A 47 -5.75 -1.45 0.44
CA LYS A 47 -4.84 -2.36 1.19
C LYS A 47 -5.03 -2.23 2.69
N MET A 48 -5.05 -1.00 3.21
CA MET A 48 -5.21 -0.73 4.64
C MET A 48 -6.57 -1.20 5.17
N THR A 49 -7.65 -1.04 4.38
CA THR A 49 -8.97 -1.57 4.78
C THR A 49 -8.96 -3.09 4.85
N ASN A 50 -8.38 -3.77 3.85
CA ASN A 50 -8.32 -5.24 3.83
C ASN A 50 -7.50 -5.79 5.01
N PHE A 51 -6.40 -5.15 5.36
CA PHE A 51 -5.60 -5.55 6.52
C PHE A 51 -6.36 -5.40 7.84
N ASN A 52 -7.08 -4.28 8.02
CA ASN A 52 -7.89 -4.06 9.22
C ASN A 52 -9.06 -5.05 9.31
N GLU A 53 -9.73 -5.32 8.19
CA GLU A 53 -10.79 -6.34 8.14
C GLU A 53 -10.26 -7.72 8.45
N ALA A 54 -9.12 -8.12 7.87
CA ALA A 54 -8.46 -9.38 8.18
C ALA A 54 -8.08 -9.47 9.67
N ALA A 55 -7.60 -8.39 10.28
CA ALA A 55 -7.29 -8.35 11.71
C ALA A 55 -8.52 -8.51 12.61
N GLU A 56 -9.69 -8.03 12.19
CA GLU A 56 -10.96 -8.27 12.88
C GLU A 56 -11.46 -9.69 12.67
N GLN A 57 -11.38 -10.22 11.44
CA GLN A 57 -11.80 -11.57 11.09
C GLN A 57 -11.12 -12.65 11.95
N VAL A 58 -9.81 -12.52 12.20
CA VAL A 58 -9.06 -13.45 13.06
C VAL A 58 -9.64 -13.53 14.48
N LYS A 59 -10.22 -12.45 15.00
CA LYS A 59 -10.82 -12.42 16.34
C LYS A 59 -12.16 -13.15 16.40
N HIS A 60 -12.82 -13.32 15.26
CA HIS A 60 -14.16 -13.91 15.15
C HIS A 60 -14.16 -15.35 14.64
N LEU A 61 -13.00 -15.99 14.55
CA LEU A 61 -12.90 -17.40 14.16
C LEU A 61 -13.64 -18.30 15.15
N LYS A 62 -14.42 -19.27 14.63
CA LYS A 62 -15.18 -20.23 15.44
C LYS A 62 -14.30 -21.15 16.27
N THR A 63 -13.11 -21.45 15.76
CA THR A 63 -12.12 -22.31 16.42
C THR A 63 -10.83 -21.54 16.55
N SER A 64 -10.19 -21.63 17.73
CA SER A 64 -8.88 -21.01 17.93
C SER A 64 -7.83 -21.65 17.01
N PRO A 65 -7.06 -20.86 16.26
CA PRO A 65 -5.95 -21.37 15.46
C PRO A 65 -4.90 -22.05 16.34
N THR A 66 -4.04 -22.85 15.72
CA THR A 66 -2.91 -23.47 16.39
C THR A 66 -1.90 -22.43 16.86
N ASN A 67 -1.09 -22.78 17.88
CA ASN A 67 -0.07 -21.87 18.42
C ASN A 67 0.92 -21.40 17.34
N ASP A 68 1.25 -22.26 16.37
CA ASP A 68 2.17 -21.92 15.29
C ASP A 68 1.54 -20.91 14.32
N GLU A 69 0.28 -21.11 13.93
CA GLU A 69 -0.48 -20.13 13.11
C GLU A 69 -0.60 -18.77 13.82
N LEU A 70 -0.84 -18.77 15.14
CA LEU A 70 -0.87 -17.55 15.95
C LEU A 70 0.49 -16.85 16.01
N LEU A 71 1.60 -17.60 16.06
CA LEU A 71 2.95 -17.04 16.01
C LEU A 71 3.26 -16.43 14.66
N HIS A 72 2.84 -17.07 13.56
CA HIS A 72 2.96 -16.54 12.20
C HIS A 72 2.16 -15.25 12.02
N LEU A 73 0.89 -15.24 12.44
CA LEU A 73 0.05 -14.04 12.42
C LEU A 73 0.69 -12.91 13.23
N TYR A 74 1.20 -13.21 14.42
CA TYR A 74 1.88 -12.22 15.26
C TYR A 74 3.12 -11.64 14.56
N ALA A 75 3.99 -12.48 14.01
CA ALA A 75 5.21 -12.04 13.35
C ALA A 75 4.91 -11.12 12.15
N LEU A 76 3.97 -11.53 11.29
CA LEU A 76 3.54 -10.74 10.13
C LEU A 76 2.89 -9.42 10.54
N TYR A 77 2.01 -9.46 11.55
CA TYR A 77 1.36 -8.24 12.08
C TYR A 77 2.39 -7.25 12.65
N LYS A 78 3.38 -7.74 13.39
CA LYS A 78 4.46 -6.90 13.93
C LYS A 78 5.35 -6.33 12.82
N GLN A 79 5.67 -7.12 11.80
CA GLN A 79 6.46 -6.68 10.66
C GLN A 79 5.70 -5.64 9.79
N ALA A 80 4.40 -5.83 9.57
CA ALA A 80 3.55 -4.88 8.85
C ALA A 80 3.46 -3.52 9.59
N THR A 81 3.20 -3.55 10.89
CA THR A 81 2.96 -2.33 11.68
C THR A 81 4.26 -1.61 12.06
N VAL A 82 5.20 -2.33 12.69
CA VAL A 82 6.45 -1.78 13.21
C VAL A 82 7.53 -1.81 12.14
N GLY A 83 7.65 -2.90 11.40
CA GLY A 83 8.79 -3.21 10.55
C GLY A 83 9.79 -4.11 11.27
N ASP A 84 11.06 -4.02 10.87
CA ASP A 84 12.13 -4.86 11.41
C ASP A 84 12.25 -4.79 12.94
N ASN A 85 12.40 -5.97 13.55
CA ASN A 85 12.55 -6.09 14.99
C ASN A 85 13.89 -5.53 15.47
N ASN A 86 13.83 -4.48 16.30
CA ASN A 86 14.99 -3.86 16.97
C ASN A 86 14.99 -4.09 18.49
N THR A 87 14.10 -4.94 19.00
CA THR A 87 13.98 -5.21 20.45
C THR A 87 15.01 -6.26 20.89
N PRO A 88 15.55 -6.14 22.12
CA PRO A 88 16.48 -7.13 22.64
C PRO A 88 15.79 -8.49 22.83
N LYS A 89 16.56 -9.57 22.65
CA LYS A 89 16.06 -10.93 22.81
C LYS A 89 15.59 -11.15 24.26
N PRO A 90 14.36 -11.65 24.48
CA PRO A 90 13.85 -11.91 25.82
C PRO A 90 14.66 -12.99 26.54
N GLY A 91 14.66 -12.94 27.87
CA GLY A 91 15.41 -13.85 28.74
C GLY A 91 15.02 -15.32 28.58
N MET A 92 15.94 -16.22 28.90
CA MET A 92 15.83 -17.66 28.60
C MET A 92 14.68 -18.38 29.34
N LEU A 93 14.14 -17.76 30.38
CA LEU A 93 13.02 -18.27 31.18
C LEU A 93 11.64 -18.00 30.54
N ASP A 94 11.53 -17.10 29.55
CA ASP A 94 10.28 -16.82 28.83
C ASP A 94 10.27 -17.52 27.46
N MET A 95 9.83 -18.78 27.45
CA MET A 95 9.74 -19.58 26.22
C MET A 95 8.74 -19.00 25.22
N LYS A 96 7.64 -18.40 25.69
CA LYS A 96 6.58 -17.84 24.82
C LYS A 96 7.05 -16.53 24.19
N GLY A 97 7.64 -15.63 24.97
CA GLY A 97 8.23 -14.40 24.46
C GLY A 97 9.37 -14.68 23.48
N LYS A 98 10.21 -15.68 23.77
CA LYS A 98 11.28 -16.12 22.86
C LYS A 98 10.75 -16.63 21.53
N ALA A 99 9.68 -17.43 21.52
CA ALA A 99 9.05 -17.90 20.29
C ALA A 99 8.50 -16.74 19.43
N LYS A 100 7.77 -15.80 20.06
CA LYS A 100 7.27 -14.59 19.40
C LYS A 100 8.38 -13.73 18.82
N TRP A 101 9.44 -13.52 19.60
CA TRP A 101 10.59 -12.72 19.17
C TRP A 101 11.33 -13.39 18.02
N ASN A 102 11.57 -14.70 18.09
CA ASN A 102 12.21 -15.46 17.02
C ASN A 102 11.39 -15.39 15.73
N ALA A 103 10.08 -15.65 15.79
CA ALA A 103 9.20 -15.59 14.62
C ALA A 103 9.20 -14.19 13.96
N TRP A 104 9.24 -13.12 14.76
CA TRP A 104 9.35 -11.77 14.22
C TRP A 104 10.72 -11.50 13.59
N VAL A 105 11.82 -11.95 14.20
CA VAL A 105 13.16 -11.79 13.63
C VAL A 105 13.35 -12.59 12.34
N GLU A 106 12.70 -13.74 12.21
CA GLU A 106 12.70 -14.54 10.97
C GLU A 106 12.09 -13.79 9.78
N LYS A 107 11.20 -12.83 10.03
CA LYS A 107 10.58 -11.97 9.01
C LYS A 107 11.35 -10.67 8.75
N LYS A 108 12.54 -10.50 9.32
CA LYS A 108 13.38 -9.31 9.11
C LYS A 108 13.77 -9.16 7.63
N GLY A 109 13.68 -7.93 7.14
CA GLY A 109 13.94 -7.60 5.73
C GLY A 109 12.72 -7.74 4.81
N LEU A 110 11.61 -8.27 5.31
CA LEU A 110 10.33 -8.23 4.60
C LEU A 110 9.75 -6.80 4.66
N SER A 111 9.32 -6.27 3.51
CA SER A 111 8.70 -4.95 3.48
C SER A 111 7.36 -4.95 4.22
N LYS A 112 6.92 -3.77 4.68
CA LYS A 112 5.62 -3.64 5.35
C LYS A 112 4.47 -4.10 4.47
N GLU A 113 4.52 -3.74 3.18
CA GLU A 113 3.48 -4.09 2.22
C GLU A 113 3.45 -5.60 1.96
N ASP A 114 4.61 -6.25 1.86
CA ASP A 114 4.66 -7.70 1.65
C ASP A 114 4.17 -8.45 2.91
N ALA A 115 4.52 -7.94 4.10
CA ALA A 115 4.03 -8.48 5.36
C ALA A 115 2.50 -8.34 5.51
N GLU A 116 1.91 -7.22 5.08
CA GLU A 116 0.46 -7.03 5.04
C GLU A 116 -0.22 -8.01 4.07
N ASN A 117 0.35 -8.20 2.87
CA ASN A 117 -0.20 -9.13 1.89
C ASN A 117 -0.11 -10.59 2.37
N GLU A 118 1.03 -11.01 2.92
CA GLU A 118 1.20 -12.33 3.53
C GLU A 118 0.22 -12.53 4.69
N TYR A 119 0.00 -11.48 5.51
CA TYR A 119 -0.96 -11.53 6.61
C TYR A 119 -2.38 -11.77 6.10
N ILE A 120 -2.84 -10.98 5.11
CA ILE A 120 -4.19 -11.12 4.53
C ILE A 120 -4.38 -12.53 3.98
N SER A 121 -3.42 -13.03 3.19
CA SER A 121 -3.49 -14.38 2.61
C SER A 121 -3.55 -15.47 3.70
N LEU A 122 -2.77 -15.32 4.77
CA LEU A 122 -2.82 -16.25 5.90
C LEU A 122 -4.19 -16.21 6.59
N VAL A 123 -4.74 -15.02 6.84
CA VAL A 123 -6.09 -14.89 7.44
C VAL A 123 -7.16 -15.54 6.57
N GLU A 124 -7.16 -15.30 5.25
CA GLU A 124 -8.11 -15.93 4.33
C GLU A 124 -8.04 -17.47 4.41
N SER A 125 -6.83 -18.03 4.48
CA SER A 125 -6.65 -19.47 4.65
C SER A 125 -7.20 -19.99 5.99
N LEU A 126 -7.06 -19.21 7.06
CA LEU A 126 -7.57 -19.56 8.40
C LEU A 126 -9.08 -19.43 8.46
N VAL A 127 -9.67 -18.42 7.83
CA VAL A 127 -11.12 -18.26 7.70
C VAL A 127 -11.71 -19.41 6.89
N ALA A 128 -11.07 -19.83 5.80
CA ALA A 128 -11.49 -20.99 5.03
C ALA A 128 -11.39 -22.30 5.82
N LYS A 129 -10.37 -22.44 6.67
CA LYS A 129 -10.11 -23.65 7.47
C LYS A 129 -11.02 -23.76 8.71
N TYR A 130 -11.20 -22.68 9.45
CA TYR A 130 -11.88 -22.67 10.75
C TYR A 130 -13.30 -22.09 10.69
N GLY A 131 -13.60 -21.31 9.67
CA GLY A 131 -14.85 -20.57 9.55
C GLY A 131 -14.94 -19.38 10.51
N ILE A 132 -15.70 -18.38 10.08
CA ILE A 132 -16.24 -17.29 10.92
C ILE A 132 -17.70 -17.62 11.25
#